data_AF-A0A2A3G843-F1
#
_entry.id   AF-A0A2A3G843-F1
#
_cell.length_a   1.000
_cell.length_b   1.000
_cell.length_c   1.000
_cell.angle_alpha   90.00
_cell.angle_beta   90.00
_cell.angle_gamma   90.00
#
_symmetry.space_group_name_H-M   'P 1'
#
loop_
_entity.id
_entity.type
_entity.pdbx_description
1 polymer ?
#
loop_
_entity_poly.entity_id
_entity_poly.type
_entity_poly.pdbx_seq_one_letter_code
_entity_poly.pdbx_strand_id
1 'polypeptide(L)'
;MTNNHDGGVSGPPDGPGMALTGIAVAVLAVSATRSPSTGAMRTRTPWAAMEDYAALIREQTPMRALCVPVTTGDPHVLTERILGLPKGVSAVFVVGMGHRESAAVQREVTERGGPVILTELDVLTAAAAAATITTLRRRSVPPRAGRVVITGASWAPLLAPVLIASGVGDLSSWHERDAEAFPLRRLMEHNDVLIDLAGCAPDGAAPGRTVTVPADGFAYGALVLPGLLAALCGHEVRTLSVEVMSACVRALALITPADQMLPSVDDRLLVSAIARHVSRALGHPVPYRDHHR
;
A
#
# COMPACT_ATOMS: atom_id res chain seq x y z
N MET A 1 -43.98 -53.02 -30.50
CA MET A 1 -43.42 -52.03 -31.45
C MET A 1 -43.65 -50.66 -30.81
N THR A 2 -42.64 -50.16 -30.06
CA THR A 2 -41.72 -49.03 -30.41
C THR A 2 -42.42 -47.66 -30.34
N ASN A 3 -41.93 -46.56 -29.77
CA ASN A 3 -40.73 -46.12 -29.02
C ASN A 3 -41.11 -44.72 -28.46
N ASN A 4 -40.84 -44.41 -27.19
CA ASN A 4 -39.77 -43.54 -26.67
C ASN A 4 -39.67 -42.06 -27.14
N HIS A 5 -39.74 -41.17 -26.13
CA HIS A 5 -38.90 -40.00 -25.81
C HIS A 5 -38.94 -38.75 -26.72
N ASP A 6 -39.32 -37.60 -26.12
CA ASP A 6 -38.32 -36.58 -25.76
C ASP A 6 -38.90 -35.52 -24.81
N GLY A 7 -38.34 -35.49 -23.59
CA GLY A 7 -38.51 -34.40 -22.63
C GLY A 7 -37.33 -33.44 -22.76
N GLY A 8 -37.59 -32.25 -23.27
CA GLY A 8 -36.62 -31.15 -23.26
C GLY A 8 -36.76 -30.34 -21.98
N VAL A 9 -35.92 -30.62 -20.98
CA VAL A 9 -35.70 -29.71 -19.84
C VAL A 9 -34.61 -28.72 -20.24
N SER A 10 -35.00 -27.47 -20.42
CA SER A 10 -34.10 -26.33 -20.43
C SER A 10 -33.47 -26.19 -19.04
N GLY A 11 -32.20 -26.56 -18.91
CA GLY A 11 -31.41 -26.28 -17.70
C GLY A 11 -30.88 -24.84 -17.72
N PRO A 12 -30.94 -24.09 -16.61
CA PRO A 12 -30.26 -22.81 -16.49
C PRO A 12 -28.75 -23.02 -16.29
N PRO A 13 -27.89 -22.09 -16.76
CA PRO A 13 -26.46 -22.14 -16.49
C PRO A 13 -26.17 -21.46 -15.14
N ASP A 14 -26.48 -22.11 -14.04
CA ASP A 14 -26.08 -21.64 -12.70
C ASP A 14 -25.02 -22.58 -12.13
N GLY A 15 -23.75 -22.30 -12.44
CA GLY A 15 -22.66 -22.76 -11.59
C GLY A 15 -22.77 -22.03 -10.25
N PRO A 16 -22.72 -22.71 -9.09
CA PRO A 16 -22.78 -22.03 -7.81
C PRO A 16 -21.52 -21.17 -7.69
N GLY A 17 -21.69 -19.85 -7.80
CA GLY A 17 -20.68 -18.89 -7.38
C GLY A 17 -20.29 -19.27 -5.96
N MET A 18 -19.04 -19.71 -5.78
CA MET A 18 -18.53 -20.25 -4.52
C MET A 18 -18.64 -19.15 -3.46
N ALA A 19 -19.73 -19.15 -2.69
CA ALA A 19 -19.92 -18.23 -1.59
C ALA A 19 -18.82 -18.52 -0.56
N LEU A 20 -17.95 -17.55 -0.33
CA LEU A 20 -16.87 -17.70 0.62
C LEU A 20 -17.47 -17.55 2.02
N THR A 21 -17.32 -18.59 2.85
CA THR A 21 -17.56 -18.47 4.29
C THR A 21 -16.32 -17.84 4.93
N GLY A 22 -16.50 -16.74 5.67
CA GLY A 22 -15.43 -15.97 6.31
C GLY A 22 -14.86 -14.82 5.47
N ILE A 23 -13.96 -14.03 6.09
CA ILE A 23 -13.30 -12.89 5.45
C ILE A 23 -12.25 -13.39 4.44
N ALA A 24 -12.40 -13.00 3.18
CA ALA A 24 -11.44 -13.27 2.14
C ALA A 24 -10.77 -11.99 1.62
N VAL A 25 -9.51 -12.14 1.23
CA VAL A 25 -8.68 -11.13 0.57
C VAL A 25 -8.20 -11.72 -0.75
N ALA A 26 -8.30 -10.97 -1.83
CA ALA A 26 -7.68 -11.35 -3.10
C ALA A 26 -6.32 -10.67 -3.24
N VAL A 27 -5.30 -11.42 -3.62
CA VAL A 27 -4.00 -10.90 -4.04
C VAL A 27 -3.95 -10.98 -5.57
N LEU A 28 -4.00 -9.83 -6.22
CA LEU A 28 -4.05 -9.71 -7.67
C LEU A 28 -2.66 -9.31 -8.18
N ALA A 29 -2.04 -10.15 -9.00
CA ALA A 29 -0.77 -9.83 -9.63
C ALA A 29 -0.93 -9.50 -11.11
N VAL A 30 -0.45 -8.32 -11.50
CA VAL A 30 -0.43 -7.83 -12.87
C VAL A 30 0.94 -8.12 -13.48
N SER A 31 0.96 -9.01 -14.48
CA SER A 31 2.13 -9.26 -15.33
C SER A 31 1.79 -8.80 -16.75
N ALA A 32 1.82 -7.49 -16.97
CA ALA A 32 1.69 -6.92 -18.31
C ALA A 32 3.04 -6.98 -19.02
N THR A 33 3.06 -7.41 -20.29
CA THR A 33 4.28 -7.55 -21.10
C THR A 33 5.00 -6.23 -21.39
N ARG A 34 4.43 -5.08 -21.00
CA ARG A 34 5.07 -3.77 -21.06
C ARG A 34 4.54 -2.90 -19.92
N SER A 35 5.32 -2.74 -18.87
CA SER A 35 5.32 -1.50 -18.09
C SER A 35 6.77 -1.13 -17.82
N PRO A 36 7.22 0.10 -18.12
CA PRO A 36 8.52 0.56 -17.71
C PRO A 36 8.50 0.73 -16.19
N SER A 37 8.84 -0.33 -15.44
CA SER A 37 9.19 -0.16 -14.04
C SER A 37 10.55 0.55 -13.99
N THR A 38 10.54 1.88 -13.96
CA THR A 38 11.76 2.68 -13.83
C THR A 38 11.91 3.21 -12.42
N GLY A 39 12.96 2.79 -11.74
CA GLY A 39 13.40 3.25 -10.42
C GLY A 39 14.27 2.19 -9.75
N ALA A 40 13.84 0.93 -9.80
CA ALA A 40 14.66 -0.23 -9.50
C ALA A 40 14.16 -1.42 -10.31
N MET A 41 15.06 -2.18 -10.92
CA MET A 41 14.70 -3.40 -11.63
C MET A 41 14.08 -4.37 -10.62
N ARG A 42 12.80 -4.70 -10.81
CA ARG A 42 12.12 -5.68 -9.96
C ARG A 42 12.91 -6.97 -9.99
N THR A 43 13.36 -7.42 -8.82
CA THR A 43 14.12 -8.65 -8.67
C THR A 43 13.22 -9.89 -8.68
N ARG A 44 11.91 -9.71 -8.42
CA ARG A 44 10.90 -10.77 -8.35
C ARG A 44 9.80 -10.57 -9.40
N THR A 45 9.29 -11.67 -9.95
CA THR A 45 8.13 -11.64 -10.86
C THR A 45 6.85 -11.28 -10.08
N PRO A 46 5.88 -10.58 -10.70
CA PRO A 46 4.63 -10.24 -10.04
C PRO A 46 3.87 -11.45 -9.47
N TRP A 47 3.92 -12.60 -10.13
CA TRP A 47 3.24 -13.82 -9.67
C TRP A 47 3.92 -14.44 -8.46
N ALA A 48 5.26 -14.52 -8.42
CA ALA A 48 5.96 -14.98 -7.22
C ALA A 48 5.67 -14.06 -6.03
N ALA A 49 5.71 -12.74 -6.25
CA ALA A 49 5.32 -11.78 -5.21
C ALA A 49 3.88 -12.00 -4.71
N MET A 50 2.91 -12.29 -5.60
CA MET A 50 1.54 -12.63 -5.19
C MET A 50 1.47 -13.88 -4.32
N GLU A 51 2.19 -14.94 -4.66
CA GLU A 51 2.21 -16.17 -3.86
C GLU A 51 2.76 -15.90 -2.46
N ASP A 52 3.85 -15.13 -2.37
CA ASP A 52 4.47 -14.76 -1.10
C ASP A 52 3.56 -13.86 -0.25
N TYR A 53 2.90 -12.87 -0.86
CA TYR A 53 1.92 -12.04 -0.14
C TYR A 53 0.71 -12.84 0.31
N ALA A 54 0.24 -13.78 -0.51
CA ALA A 54 -0.86 -14.65 -0.11
C ALA A 54 -0.45 -15.59 1.03
N ALA A 55 0.79 -16.09 1.04
CA ALA A 55 1.35 -16.87 2.14
C ALA A 55 1.43 -16.02 3.43
N LEU A 56 2.03 -14.83 3.34
CA LEU A 56 2.11 -13.87 4.44
C LEU A 56 0.73 -13.59 5.06
N ILE A 57 -0.29 -13.33 4.23
CA ILE A 57 -1.66 -13.06 4.72
C ILE A 57 -2.20 -14.28 5.47
N ARG A 58 -2.05 -15.49 4.94
CA ARG A 58 -2.53 -16.72 5.59
C ARG A 58 -1.79 -17.04 6.89
N GLU A 59 -0.50 -16.71 6.97
CA GLU A 59 0.33 -16.99 8.13
C GLU A 59 0.13 -15.98 9.25
N GLN A 60 -0.06 -14.71 8.91
CA GLN A 60 -0.09 -13.59 9.86
C GLN A 60 -1.52 -13.11 10.20
N THR A 61 -2.54 -13.66 9.54
CA THR A 61 -3.94 -13.28 9.75
C THR A 61 -4.85 -14.52 9.66
N PRO A 62 -6.06 -14.50 10.25
CA PRO A 62 -7.04 -15.57 10.06
C PRO A 62 -7.73 -15.55 8.68
N MET A 63 -7.29 -14.69 7.76
CA MET A 63 -7.99 -14.47 6.48
C MET A 63 -7.62 -15.50 5.43
N ARG A 64 -8.57 -15.75 4.53
CA ARG A 64 -8.32 -16.54 3.33
C ARG A 64 -7.72 -15.64 2.25
N ALA A 65 -6.59 -16.04 1.68
CA ALA A 65 -5.96 -15.33 0.56
C ALA A 65 -6.20 -16.06 -0.76
N LEU A 66 -6.83 -15.39 -1.72
CA LEU A 66 -7.05 -15.87 -3.09
C LEU A 66 -5.98 -15.28 -4.03
N CYS A 67 -5.29 -16.11 -4.80
CA CYS A 67 -4.34 -15.64 -5.81
C CYS A 67 -5.06 -15.41 -7.14
N VAL A 68 -4.94 -14.21 -7.72
CA VAL A 68 -5.60 -13.82 -8.97
C VAL A 68 -4.56 -13.30 -9.96
N PRO A 69 -3.97 -14.18 -10.79
CA PRO A 69 -3.01 -13.76 -11.80
C PRO A 69 -3.70 -13.08 -12.97
N VAL A 70 -3.17 -11.93 -13.40
CA VAL A 70 -3.66 -11.15 -14.54
C VAL A 70 -2.51 -10.83 -15.50
N THR A 71 -2.78 -10.91 -16.80
CA THR A 71 -1.80 -10.72 -17.88
C THR A 71 -1.94 -9.38 -18.61
N THR A 72 -2.91 -8.55 -18.21
CA THR A 72 -3.15 -7.22 -18.76
C THR A 72 -2.98 -6.16 -17.67
N GLY A 73 -2.42 -5.02 -18.04
CA GLY A 73 -2.32 -3.82 -17.21
C GLY A 73 -3.45 -2.81 -17.45
N ASP A 74 -4.44 -3.15 -18.28
CA ASP A 74 -5.57 -2.28 -18.59
C ASP A 74 -6.45 -2.05 -17.34
N PRO A 75 -6.56 -0.80 -16.84
CA PRO A 75 -7.37 -0.49 -15.67
C PRO A 75 -8.82 -0.97 -15.77
N HIS A 76 -9.45 -0.85 -16.95
CA HIS A 76 -10.87 -1.21 -17.09
C HIS A 76 -11.09 -2.72 -16.93
N VAL A 77 -10.24 -3.53 -17.60
CA VAL A 77 -10.30 -5.00 -17.47
C VAL A 77 -10.01 -5.44 -16.04
N LEU A 78 -9.11 -4.73 -15.35
CA LEU A 78 -8.78 -5.02 -13.96
C LEU A 78 -9.92 -4.66 -13.01
N THR A 79 -10.59 -3.54 -13.22
CA THR A 79 -11.81 -3.16 -12.49
C THR A 79 -12.88 -4.23 -12.64
N GLU A 80 -13.21 -4.65 -13.87
CA GLU A 80 -14.22 -5.69 -14.10
C GLU A 80 -13.82 -7.02 -13.43
N ARG A 81 -12.53 -7.37 -13.48
CA ARG A 81 -12.04 -8.59 -12.85
C ARG A 81 -12.13 -8.54 -11.32
N ILE A 82 -11.89 -7.38 -10.72
CA ILE A 82 -12.05 -7.17 -9.27
C ILE A 82 -13.52 -7.24 -8.86
N LEU A 83 -14.42 -6.62 -9.63
CA LEU A 83 -15.85 -6.61 -9.34
C LEU A 83 -16.50 -7.99 -9.57
N GLY A 84 -15.93 -8.81 -10.46
CA GLY A 84 -16.34 -10.19 -10.69
C GLY A 84 -15.83 -11.20 -9.66
N LEU A 85 -15.07 -10.77 -8.63
CA LEU A 85 -14.61 -11.68 -7.57
C LEU A 85 -15.78 -12.25 -6.76
N PRO A 86 -15.61 -13.43 -6.11
CA PRO A 86 -16.66 -14.03 -5.31
C PRO A 86 -17.17 -13.09 -4.22
N LYS A 87 -18.49 -13.12 -4.00
CA LYS A 87 -19.12 -12.42 -2.87
C LYS A 87 -18.47 -12.90 -1.56
N GLY A 88 -17.92 -11.96 -0.78
CA GLY A 88 -17.16 -12.23 0.45
C GLY A 88 -15.69 -11.79 0.41
N VAL A 89 -15.14 -11.43 -0.76
CA VAL A 89 -13.86 -10.71 -0.83
C VAL A 89 -14.08 -9.28 -0.34
N SER A 90 -13.46 -8.95 0.79
CA SER A 90 -13.59 -7.64 1.45
C SER A 90 -12.50 -6.65 1.04
N ALA A 91 -11.33 -7.18 0.66
CA ALA A 91 -10.18 -6.39 0.24
C ALA A 91 -9.45 -7.06 -0.93
N VAL A 92 -8.81 -6.24 -1.76
CA VAL A 92 -7.92 -6.68 -2.84
C VAL A 92 -6.57 -6.01 -2.66
N PHE A 93 -5.50 -6.79 -2.62
CA PHE A 93 -4.13 -6.32 -2.66
C PHE A 93 -3.56 -6.47 -4.07
N VAL A 94 -3.17 -5.36 -4.69
CA VAL A 94 -2.70 -5.32 -6.09
C VAL A 94 -1.18 -5.19 -6.15
N VAL A 95 -0.57 -6.12 -6.90
CA VAL A 95 0.88 -6.27 -7.08
C VAL A 95 1.23 -6.08 -8.55
N GLY A 96 2.28 -5.30 -8.83
CA GLY A 96 2.80 -5.10 -10.19
C GLY A 96 2.07 -4.10 -11.06
N MET A 97 1.32 -3.20 -10.44
CA MET A 97 0.66 -2.10 -11.11
C MET A 97 1.39 -0.77 -10.87
N GLY A 98 1.41 0.11 -11.87
CA GLY A 98 1.92 1.47 -11.73
C GLY A 98 1.00 2.37 -10.90
N HIS A 99 1.52 3.51 -10.44
CA HIS A 99 0.78 4.43 -9.55
C HIS A 99 -0.46 5.05 -10.21
N ARG A 100 -0.41 5.36 -11.51
CA ARG A 100 -1.55 5.96 -12.24
C ARG A 100 -2.66 4.96 -12.48
N GLU A 101 -2.29 3.77 -12.94
CA GLU A 101 -3.21 2.67 -13.19
C GLU A 101 -3.87 2.24 -11.88
N SER A 102 -3.10 2.16 -10.79
CA SER A 102 -3.58 1.85 -9.44
C SER A 102 -4.64 2.84 -8.97
N ALA A 103 -4.37 4.14 -9.11
CA ALA A 103 -5.33 5.18 -8.73
C ALA A 103 -6.61 5.13 -9.59
N ALA A 104 -6.49 4.81 -10.89
CA ALA A 104 -7.64 4.67 -11.77
C ALA A 104 -8.54 3.49 -11.36
N VAL A 105 -7.95 2.31 -11.11
CA VAL A 105 -8.67 1.11 -10.66
C VAL A 105 -9.29 1.32 -9.28
N GLN A 106 -8.54 1.89 -8.34
CA GLN A 106 -9.03 2.21 -6.98
C GLN A 106 -10.30 3.08 -7.04
N ARG A 107 -10.27 4.15 -7.82
CA ARG A 107 -11.40 5.06 -7.98
C ARG A 107 -12.61 4.36 -8.59
N GLU A 108 -12.44 3.67 -9.71
CA GLU A 108 -13.56 3.05 -10.42
C GLU A 108 -14.22 1.93 -9.60
N VAL A 109 -13.42 1.10 -8.92
CA VAL A 109 -13.95 0.05 -8.03
C VAL A 109 -14.68 0.66 -6.83
N THR A 110 -14.15 1.74 -6.25
CA THR A 110 -14.81 2.45 -5.15
C THR A 110 -16.16 3.03 -5.57
N GLU A 111 -16.21 3.72 -6.72
CA GLU A 111 -17.42 4.32 -7.27
C GLU A 111 -18.52 3.28 -7.53
N ARG A 112 -18.11 2.05 -7.87
CA ARG A 112 -19.00 0.91 -8.10
C ARG A 112 -19.28 0.07 -6.86
N GLY A 113 -18.84 0.52 -5.68
CA GLY A 113 -19.10 -0.13 -4.40
C GLY A 113 -18.40 -1.48 -4.22
N GLY A 114 -17.26 -1.67 -4.88
CA GLY A 114 -16.44 -2.88 -4.76
C GLY A 114 -15.63 -2.95 -3.45
N PRO A 115 -14.76 -3.96 -3.33
CA PRO A 115 -13.90 -4.15 -2.15
C PRO A 115 -12.87 -3.03 -2.00
N VAL A 116 -12.33 -2.85 -0.79
CA VAL A 116 -11.23 -1.91 -0.57
C VAL A 116 -9.98 -2.39 -1.32
N ILE A 117 -9.31 -1.48 -2.02
CA ILE A 117 -8.11 -1.79 -2.79
C ILE A 117 -6.88 -1.22 -2.08
N LEU A 118 -5.94 -2.12 -1.77
CA LEU A 118 -4.60 -1.84 -1.29
C LEU A 118 -3.60 -2.16 -2.41
N THR A 119 -2.52 -1.41 -2.48
CA THR A 119 -1.48 -1.59 -3.50
C THR A 119 -0.11 -1.69 -2.87
N GLU A 120 0.88 -2.19 -3.63
CA GLU A 120 2.27 -2.13 -3.20
C GLU A 120 2.71 -0.69 -2.88
N LEU A 121 2.19 0.31 -3.60
CA LEU A 121 2.51 1.71 -3.34
C LEU A 121 2.00 2.16 -1.96
N ASP A 122 0.84 1.69 -1.52
CA ASP A 122 0.27 2.05 -0.22
C ASP A 122 1.16 1.53 0.91
N VAL A 123 1.55 0.25 0.87
CA VAL A 123 2.41 -0.34 1.91
C VAL A 123 3.83 0.24 1.89
N LEU A 124 4.36 0.55 0.71
CA LEU A 124 5.62 1.28 0.57
C LEU A 124 5.53 2.69 1.17
N THR A 125 4.43 3.39 0.92
CA THR A 125 4.18 4.73 1.47
C THR A 125 4.15 4.72 2.99
N ALA A 126 3.44 3.76 3.60
CA ALA A 126 3.38 3.63 5.05
C ALA A 126 4.77 3.31 5.64
N ALA A 127 5.49 2.35 5.08
CA ALA A 127 6.80 1.96 5.58
C ALA A 127 7.83 3.11 5.42
N ALA A 128 7.89 3.76 4.25
CA ALA A 128 8.79 4.90 4.02
C ALA A 128 8.48 6.08 4.97
N ALA A 129 7.20 6.38 5.21
CA ALA A 129 6.81 7.42 6.16
C ALA A 129 7.19 7.06 7.61
N ALA A 130 7.00 5.81 8.04
CA ALA A 130 7.42 5.37 9.37
C ALA A 130 8.94 5.37 9.55
N ALA A 131 9.68 4.95 8.52
CA ALA A 131 11.13 5.03 8.48
C ALA A 131 11.62 6.48 8.57
N THR A 132 10.91 7.41 7.94
CA THR A 132 11.21 8.86 8.01
C THR A 132 11.04 9.38 9.44
N ILE A 133 9.90 9.10 10.08
CA ILE A 133 9.64 9.51 11.47
C ILE A 133 10.68 8.90 12.42
N THR A 134 11.03 7.64 12.21
CA THR A 134 12.05 6.98 13.02
C THR A 134 13.43 7.58 12.80
N THR A 135 13.79 7.93 11.56
CA THR A 135 15.05 8.59 11.23
C THR A 135 15.15 9.98 11.87
N LEU A 136 14.07 10.76 11.85
CA LEU A 136 13.99 12.05 12.57
C LEU A 136 14.23 11.85 14.07
N ARG A 137 13.53 10.89 14.69
CA ARG A 137 13.68 10.56 16.12
C ARG A 137 15.11 10.13 16.47
N ARG A 138 15.74 9.30 15.64
CA ARG A 138 17.15 8.86 15.82
C ARG A 138 18.15 10.01 15.76
N ARG A 139 17.81 11.08 15.04
CA ARG A 139 18.58 12.32 14.98
C ARG A 139 18.18 13.33 16.05
N SER A 140 17.34 12.93 17.02
CA SER A 140 16.78 13.80 18.05
C SER A 140 16.01 15.00 17.49
N VAL A 141 15.46 14.87 16.28
CA VAL A 141 14.59 15.88 15.65
C VAL A 141 13.13 15.49 15.88
N PRO A 142 12.34 16.29 16.61
CA PRO A 142 10.91 16.05 16.73
C PRO A 142 10.25 16.11 15.34
N PRO A 143 9.29 15.22 14.99
CA PRO A 143 8.67 15.23 13.66
C PRO A 143 8.16 16.60 13.21
N ARG A 144 7.51 17.34 14.11
CA ARG A 144 6.98 18.69 13.86
C ARG A 144 8.02 19.75 13.49
N ALA A 145 9.30 19.50 13.78
CA ALA A 145 10.41 20.37 13.44
C ALA A 145 11.26 19.79 12.28
N GLY A 146 10.94 18.58 11.84
CA GLY A 146 11.68 17.87 10.80
C GLY A 146 11.45 18.48 9.43
N ARG A 147 12.55 18.68 8.71
CA ARG A 147 12.58 19.12 7.31
C ARG A 147 12.95 17.95 6.42
N VAL A 148 12.00 17.51 5.60
CA VAL A 148 12.14 16.32 4.76
C VAL A 148 12.19 16.71 3.29
N VAL A 149 13.18 16.20 2.57
CA VAL A 149 13.28 16.31 1.11
C VAL A 149 12.80 15.00 0.49
N ILE A 150 11.95 15.06 -0.52
CA ILE A 150 11.43 13.90 -1.24
C ILE A 150 11.86 13.98 -2.70
N THR A 151 12.55 12.96 -3.19
CA THR A 151 12.79 12.82 -4.64
C THR A 151 11.64 12.05 -5.28
N GLY A 152 11.22 12.42 -6.49
CA GLY A 152 10.22 11.63 -7.22
C GLY A 152 8.84 11.59 -6.55
N ALA A 153 8.43 12.67 -5.86
CA ALA A 153 7.19 12.73 -5.08
C ALA A 153 5.91 12.36 -5.89
N SER A 154 5.93 12.54 -7.21
CA SER A 154 4.82 12.16 -8.10
C SER A 154 4.51 10.66 -8.09
N TRP A 155 5.47 9.81 -7.70
CA TRP A 155 5.31 8.35 -7.63
C TRP A 155 4.48 7.88 -6.44
N ALA A 156 4.50 8.63 -5.33
CA ALA A 156 3.78 8.31 -4.11
C ALA A 156 2.92 9.51 -3.65
N PRO A 157 1.79 9.80 -4.33
CA PRO A 157 0.98 10.98 -4.04
C PRO A 157 0.47 11.06 -2.60
N LEU A 158 0.26 9.90 -1.94
CA LEU A 158 -0.17 9.85 -0.55
C LEU A 158 0.96 10.10 0.47
N LEU A 159 2.23 10.08 0.06
CA LEU A 159 3.34 10.19 1.01
C LEU A 159 3.36 11.54 1.74
N ALA A 160 3.30 12.64 1.00
CA ALA A 160 3.28 13.98 1.60
C ALA A 160 2.10 14.20 2.55
N PRO A 161 0.82 13.96 2.16
CA PRO A 161 -0.30 14.13 3.09
C PRO A 161 -0.23 13.18 4.29
N VAL A 162 0.26 11.96 4.13
CA VAL A 162 0.45 11.01 5.25
C VAL A 162 1.55 11.48 6.21
N LEU A 163 2.67 12.01 5.72
CA LEU A 163 3.73 12.58 6.56
C LEU A 163 3.21 13.79 7.35
N ILE A 164 2.47 14.70 6.70
CA ILE A 164 1.84 15.86 7.35
C ILE A 164 0.85 15.38 8.43
N ALA A 165 -0.05 14.46 8.09
CA ALA A 165 -1.02 13.91 9.05
C ALA A 165 -0.35 13.12 10.18
N SER A 166 0.88 12.64 9.97
CA SER A 166 1.71 12.01 11.00
C SER A 166 2.53 13.00 11.83
N GLY A 167 2.43 14.30 11.53
CA GLY A 167 3.02 15.39 12.30
C GLY A 167 4.39 15.87 11.82
N VAL A 168 4.78 15.58 10.58
CA VAL A 168 6.03 16.12 9.98
C VAL A 168 5.85 17.59 9.63
N GLY A 169 6.84 18.42 10.00
CA GLY A 169 6.74 19.88 9.95
C GLY A 169 6.88 20.50 8.56
N ASP A 170 7.95 20.14 7.84
CA ASP A 170 8.28 20.76 6.55
C ASP A 170 8.65 19.68 5.51
N LEU A 171 8.08 19.81 4.32
CA LEU A 171 8.26 18.90 3.20
C LEU A 171 8.64 19.69 1.95
N SER A 172 9.72 19.30 1.31
CA SER A 172 10.14 19.83 0.02
C SER A 172 10.34 18.69 -0.98
N SER A 173 10.13 18.98 -2.27
CA SER A 173 10.38 18.03 -3.35
C SER A 173 11.62 18.44 -4.13
N TRP A 174 12.42 17.46 -4.53
CA TRP A 174 13.59 17.66 -5.38
C TRP A 174 13.51 16.81 -6.65
N HIS A 175 13.97 17.36 -7.77
CA HIS A 175 13.98 16.66 -9.06
C HIS A 175 15.40 16.69 -9.63
N GLU A 176 15.78 15.61 -10.32
CA GLU A 176 17.12 15.48 -10.92
C GLU A 176 17.43 16.62 -11.91
N ARG A 177 16.43 17.11 -12.64
CA ARG A 177 16.57 18.27 -13.52
C ARG A 177 16.99 19.55 -12.79
N ASP A 178 16.75 19.64 -11.47
CA ASP A 178 17.11 20.78 -10.65
C ASP A 178 18.55 20.66 -10.11
N ALA A 179 19.25 19.55 -10.36
CA ALA A 179 20.55 19.24 -9.76
C ALA A 179 21.65 20.27 -10.06
N GLU A 180 21.64 20.86 -11.26
CA GLU A 180 22.63 21.87 -11.65
C GLU A 180 22.50 23.15 -10.83
N ALA A 181 21.27 23.61 -10.60
CA ALA A 181 20.99 24.83 -9.84
C ALA A 181 20.96 24.58 -8.32
N PHE A 182 20.46 23.42 -7.92
CA PHE A 182 20.25 23.03 -6.51
C PHE A 182 20.78 21.61 -6.27
N PRO A 183 22.11 21.44 -6.09
CA PRO A 183 22.70 20.13 -5.80
C PRO A 183 22.13 19.53 -4.52
N LEU A 184 21.65 18.28 -4.59
CA LEU A 184 20.95 17.62 -3.47
C LEU A 184 21.79 17.60 -2.19
N ARG A 185 23.10 17.37 -2.29
CA ARG A 185 24.02 17.39 -1.15
C ARG A 185 23.96 18.72 -0.39
N ARG A 186 23.90 19.85 -1.10
CA ARG A 186 23.83 21.20 -0.52
C ARG A 186 22.48 21.43 0.15
N LEU A 187 21.39 21.02 -0.49
CA LEU A 187 20.06 21.08 0.13
C LEU A 187 20.02 20.30 1.44
N MET A 188 20.64 19.12 1.46
CA MET A 188 20.68 18.29 2.66
C MET A 188 21.52 18.89 3.80
N GLU A 189 22.35 19.92 3.60
CA GLU A 189 23.00 20.63 4.71
C GLU A 189 21.99 21.31 5.65
N HIS A 190 20.79 21.62 5.16
CA HIS A 190 19.75 22.32 5.92
C HIS A 190 18.47 21.50 6.14
N ASN A 191 18.47 20.23 5.72
CA ASN A 191 17.35 19.32 5.83
C ASN A 191 17.73 18.08 6.65
N ASP A 192 16.75 17.49 7.33
CA ASP A 192 16.99 16.45 8.33
C ASP A 192 16.98 15.04 7.73
N VAL A 193 16.08 14.79 6.78
CA VAL A 193 15.88 13.47 6.15
C VAL A 193 15.64 13.62 4.66
N LEU A 194 16.21 12.68 3.90
CA LEU A 194 15.95 12.50 2.47
C LEU A 194 15.11 11.24 2.27
N ILE A 195 14.00 11.32 1.55
CA ILE A 195 13.28 10.15 1.04
C ILE A 195 13.60 10.02 -0.45
N ASP A 196 14.36 8.98 -0.79
CA ASP A 196 14.70 8.68 -2.18
C ASP A 196 13.74 7.63 -2.76
N LEU A 197 12.63 8.11 -3.34
CA LEU A 197 11.67 7.25 -4.04
C LEU A 197 12.10 6.90 -5.46
N ALA A 198 12.91 7.75 -6.09
CA ALA A 198 13.26 7.63 -7.51
C ALA A 198 14.56 6.84 -7.73
N GLY A 199 15.33 6.58 -6.66
CA GLY A 199 16.65 5.96 -6.74
C GLY A 199 17.67 6.87 -7.43
N CYS A 200 17.43 8.18 -7.45
CA CYS A 200 18.25 9.15 -8.17
C CYS A 200 19.14 9.98 -7.25
N ALA A 201 19.05 9.79 -5.93
CA ALA A 201 19.93 10.49 -5.02
C ALA A 201 21.38 9.97 -5.18
N PRO A 202 22.37 10.86 -5.40
CA PRO A 202 23.76 10.44 -5.46
C PRO A 202 24.21 9.79 -4.15
N ASP A 203 25.14 8.83 -4.25
CA ASP A 203 25.77 8.22 -3.08
C ASP A 203 26.34 9.29 -2.14
N GLY A 204 26.01 9.17 -0.86
CA GLY A 204 26.46 10.12 0.15
C GLY A 204 25.83 11.51 0.08
N ALA A 205 24.76 11.72 -0.70
CA ALA A 205 23.99 12.97 -0.66
C ALA A 205 23.43 13.27 0.74
N ALA A 206 23.07 12.23 1.50
CA ALA A 206 22.56 12.36 2.87
C ALA A 206 22.97 11.16 3.77
N PRO A 207 24.25 11.02 4.14
CA PRO A 207 24.74 9.83 4.85
C PRO A 207 23.99 9.60 6.17
N GLY A 208 23.51 8.38 6.38
CA GLY A 208 22.79 7.97 7.60
C GLY A 208 21.43 8.63 7.81
N ARG A 209 20.88 9.32 6.80
CA ARG A 209 19.56 9.99 6.86
C ARG A 209 18.74 9.88 5.57
N THR A 210 19.11 8.96 4.69
CA THR A 210 18.32 8.61 3.50
C THR A 210 17.40 7.43 3.82
N VAL A 211 16.12 7.60 3.52
CA VAL A 211 15.13 6.53 3.46
C VAL A 211 14.98 6.15 1.99
N THR A 212 15.44 4.96 1.63
CA THR A 212 15.31 4.42 0.27
C THR A 212 14.12 3.48 0.18
N VAL A 213 13.48 3.43 -0.98
CA VAL A 213 12.50 2.38 -1.30
C VAL A 213 13.22 1.16 -1.86
N PRO A 214 13.04 -0.04 -1.28
CA PRO A 214 13.69 -1.24 -1.79
C PRO A 214 13.15 -1.63 -3.17
N ALA A 215 14.00 -2.24 -3.99
CA ALA A 215 13.63 -2.78 -5.30
C ALA A 215 12.55 -3.87 -5.23
N ASP A 216 12.54 -4.61 -4.12
CA ASP A 216 11.51 -5.57 -3.77
C ASP A 216 10.64 -4.98 -2.64
N GLY A 217 9.37 -4.69 -2.97
CA GLY A 217 8.42 -4.12 -2.02
C GLY A 217 7.99 -5.10 -0.93
N PHE A 218 8.25 -6.40 -1.06
CA PHE A 218 7.78 -7.43 -0.15
C PHE A 218 8.18 -7.18 1.30
N ALA A 219 9.42 -6.77 1.56
CA ALA A 219 9.89 -6.52 2.92
C ALA A 219 9.09 -5.41 3.63
N TYR A 220 8.71 -4.35 2.92
CA TYR A 220 7.89 -3.27 3.46
C TYR A 220 6.42 -3.69 3.55
N GLY A 221 5.92 -4.42 2.55
CA GLY A 221 4.59 -4.99 2.57
C GLY A 221 4.37 -5.96 3.74
N ALA A 222 5.36 -6.78 4.07
CA ALA A 222 5.33 -7.70 5.21
C ALA A 222 5.14 -6.99 6.55
N LEU A 223 5.65 -5.77 6.69
CA LEU A 223 5.51 -4.98 7.90
C LEU A 223 4.11 -4.39 8.08
N VAL A 224 3.43 -4.11 6.97
CA VAL A 224 2.25 -3.23 6.97
C VAL A 224 0.97 -4.00 6.66
N LEU A 225 1.00 -4.84 5.63
CA LEU A 225 -0.17 -5.42 5.01
C LEU A 225 -1.02 -6.27 5.97
N PRO A 226 -0.45 -7.19 6.80
CA PRO A 226 -1.27 -8.01 7.68
C PRO A 226 -2.04 -7.18 8.71
N GLY A 227 -1.39 -6.16 9.29
CA GLY A 227 -2.00 -5.27 10.27
C GLY A 227 -3.07 -4.37 9.68
N LEU A 228 -2.85 -3.83 8.47
CA LEU A 228 -3.87 -3.07 7.74
C LEU A 228 -5.08 -3.94 7.42
N LEU A 229 -4.88 -5.13 6.84
CA LEU A 229 -5.97 -6.04 6.52
C LEU A 229 -6.76 -6.41 7.78
N ALA A 230 -6.08 -6.80 8.86
CA ALA A 230 -6.70 -7.15 10.14
C ALA A 230 -7.63 -6.05 10.68
N ALA A 231 -7.29 -4.78 10.46
CA ALA A 231 -8.18 -3.68 10.81
C ALA A 231 -9.26 -3.40 9.75
N LEU A 232 -8.92 -3.44 8.46
CA LEU A 232 -9.85 -3.03 7.40
C LEU A 232 -10.98 -4.03 7.21
N CYS A 233 -10.68 -5.33 7.18
CA CYS A 233 -11.68 -6.34 6.85
C CYS A 233 -12.76 -6.56 7.93
N GLY A 234 -12.56 -6.02 9.13
CA GLY A 234 -13.58 -5.99 10.20
C GLY A 234 -14.46 -4.74 10.19
N HIS A 235 -14.21 -3.81 9.27
CA HIS A 235 -14.91 -2.53 9.15
C HIS A 235 -15.44 -2.37 7.72
N GLU A 236 -16.57 -1.69 7.52
CA GLU A 236 -17.15 -1.43 6.19
C GLU A 236 -16.40 -0.32 5.44
N VAL A 237 -15.06 -0.42 5.39
CA VAL A 237 -14.19 0.55 4.75
C VAL A 237 -14.18 0.32 3.25
N ARG A 238 -14.40 1.39 2.49
CA ARG A 238 -14.37 1.36 1.02
C ARG A 238 -13.09 1.95 0.43
N THR A 239 -12.43 2.84 1.17
CA THR A 239 -11.24 3.55 0.71
C THR A 239 -10.19 3.63 1.80
N LEU A 240 -8.92 3.59 1.37
CA LEU A 240 -7.79 3.80 2.27
C LEU A 240 -7.55 5.30 2.44
N SER A 241 -7.92 5.84 3.60
CA SER A 241 -7.81 7.28 3.87
C SER A 241 -6.43 7.68 4.42
N VAL A 242 -6.13 8.98 4.38
CA VAL A 242 -4.90 9.55 4.96
C VAL A 242 -4.85 9.32 6.48
N GLU A 243 -6.00 9.34 7.16
CA GLU A 243 -6.12 9.08 8.60
C GLU A 243 -5.74 7.64 8.93
N VAL A 244 -6.25 6.67 8.16
CA VAL A 244 -5.89 5.25 8.29
C VAL A 244 -4.40 5.05 8.08
N MET A 245 -3.87 5.62 6.99
CA MET A 245 -2.45 5.49 6.67
C MET A 245 -1.55 6.15 7.72
N SER A 246 -1.90 7.35 8.19
CA SER A 246 -1.16 8.02 9.26
C SER A 246 -1.23 7.25 10.58
N ALA A 247 -2.35 6.59 10.89
CA ALA A 247 -2.47 5.72 12.07
C ALA A 247 -1.57 4.49 11.96
N CYS A 248 -1.52 3.86 10.79
CA CYS A 248 -0.58 2.77 10.49
C CYS A 248 0.88 3.24 10.63
N VAL A 249 1.23 4.39 10.06
CA VAL A 249 2.57 4.98 10.13
C VAL A 249 3.00 5.26 11.57
N ARG A 250 2.12 5.89 12.36
CA ARG A 250 2.38 6.14 13.79
C ARG A 250 2.55 4.85 14.57
N ALA A 251 1.74 3.84 14.30
CA ALA A 251 1.86 2.53 14.95
C ALA A 251 3.21 1.89 14.64
N LEU A 252 3.59 1.87 13.36
CA LEU A 252 4.84 1.29 12.89
C LEU A 252 6.04 2.01 13.50
N ALA A 253 6.07 3.35 13.46
CA ALA A 253 7.14 4.15 14.07
C ALA A 253 7.21 3.99 15.60
N LEU A 254 6.07 3.80 16.27
CA LEU A 254 6.02 3.64 17.73
C LEU A 254 6.66 2.32 18.18
N ILE A 255 6.42 1.23 17.45
CA ILE A 255 6.98 -0.09 17.78
C ILE A 255 8.41 -0.28 17.27
N THR A 256 8.89 0.56 16.35
CA THR A 256 10.27 0.49 15.87
C THR A 256 11.28 0.71 17.01
N PRO A 257 12.22 -0.22 17.23
CA PRO A 257 13.34 -0.03 18.16
C PRO A 257 14.19 1.20 17.83
N ALA A 258 14.80 1.82 18.84
CA ALA A 258 15.53 3.08 18.67
C ALA A 258 16.77 2.98 17.77
N ASP A 259 17.35 1.78 17.64
CA ASP A 259 18.52 1.48 16.81
C ASP A 259 18.17 1.10 15.36
N GLN A 260 16.89 0.88 15.06
CA GLN A 260 16.39 0.43 13.75
C GLN A 260 15.60 1.53 13.02
N MET A 261 15.45 1.41 11.70
CA MET A 261 14.60 2.34 10.92
C MET A 261 13.15 1.87 10.83
N LEU A 262 12.94 0.55 10.86
CA LEU A 262 11.65 -0.14 10.84
C LEU A 262 11.73 -1.33 11.80
N PRO A 263 10.60 -1.82 12.34
CA PRO A 263 10.62 -2.99 13.21
C PRO A 263 10.97 -4.26 12.43
N SER A 264 11.30 -5.33 13.16
CA SER A 264 11.41 -6.66 12.56
C SER A 264 10.05 -7.19 12.12
N VAL A 265 10.02 -7.95 11.02
CA VAL A 265 8.83 -8.68 10.56
C VAL A 265 8.41 -9.74 11.59
N ASP A 266 9.35 -10.24 12.38
CA ASP A 266 9.09 -11.24 13.43
C ASP A 266 8.61 -10.64 14.76
N ASP A 267 8.41 -9.33 14.83
CA ASP A 267 7.88 -8.69 16.04
C ASP A 267 6.43 -9.13 16.28
N ARG A 268 6.22 -9.87 17.37
CA ARG A 268 4.91 -10.43 17.74
C ARG A 268 3.83 -9.38 17.93
N LEU A 269 4.20 -8.13 18.23
CA LEU A 269 3.25 -7.04 18.42
C LEU A 269 2.87 -6.35 17.11
N LEU A 270 3.64 -6.53 16.03
CA LEU A 270 3.51 -5.79 14.78
C LEU A 270 2.09 -5.73 14.23
N VAL A 271 1.50 -6.89 13.96
CA VAL A 271 0.14 -7.00 13.39
C VAL A 271 -0.89 -6.38 14.33
N SER A 272 -0.85 -6.73 15.62
CA SER A 272 -1.80 -6.24 16.61
C SER A 272 -1.70 -4.73 16.87
N ALA A 273 -0.48 -4.18 16.84
CA ALA A 273 -0.21 -2.77 17.07
C ALA A 273 -0.77 -1.92 15.93
N ILE A 274 -0.50 -2.32 14.68
CA ILE A 274 -1.05 -1.65 13.50
C ILE A 274 -2.57 -1.75 13.51
N ALA A 275 -3.10 -2.97 13.63
CA ALA A 275 -4.54 -3.21 13.58
C ALA A 275 -5.28 -2.35 14.62
N ARG A 276 -4.79 -2.32 15.86
CA ARG A 276 -5.38 -1.53 16.95
C ARG A 276 -5.36 -0.02 16.68
N HIS A 277 -4.27 0.53 16.16
CA HIS A 277 -4.20 1.96 15.87
C HIS A 277 -5.11 2.35 14.71
N VAL A 278 -5.17 1.50 13.68
CA VAL A 278 -6.02 1.73 12.51
C VAL A 278 -7.50 1.61 12.88
N SER A 279 -7.91 0.55 13.61
CA SER A 279 -9.29 0.41 14.10
C SER A 279 -9.73 1.58 14.98
N ARG A 280 -8.82 2.16 15.80
CA ARG A 280 -9.13 3.38 16.57
C ARG A 280 -9.40 4.57 15.66
N ALA A 281 -8.60 4.77 14.62
CA ALA A 281 -8.80 5.84 13.65
C ALA A 281 -10.12 5.66 12.88
N LEU A 282 -10.47 4.43 12.52
CA LEU A 282 -11.75 4.10 11.88
C LEU A 282 -12.97 4.31 12.81
N GLY A 283 -12.81 4.11 14.12
CA GLY A 283 -13.87 4.28 15.12
C GLY A 283 -14.09 5.72 15.60
N HIS A 284 -13.26 6.69 15.20
CA HIS A 284 -13.46 8.10 15.52
C HIS A 284 -14.12 8.80 14.32
N PRO A 285 -15.43 9.16 14.38
CA PRO A 285 -15.99 10.04 13.37
C PRO A 285 -15.33 11.42 13.48
N VAL A 286 -14.90 11.97 12.35
CA VAL A 286 -14.34 13.32 12.29
C VAL A 286 -15.46 14.34 12.57
N PRO A 287 -15.30 15.30 13.50
CA PRO A 287 -16.13 16.49 13.51
C PRO A 287 -15.81 17.28 12.24
N TYR A 288 -16.70 17.19 11.26
CA TYR A 288 -16.68 18.02 10.07
C TYR A 288 -16.58 19.50 10.48
N ARG A 289 -15.46 20.15 10.13
CA ARG A 289 -15.31 21.61 10.25
C ARG A 289 -15.70 22.23 8.91
N ASP A 290 -16.93 22.69 8.82
CA ASP A 290 -17.35 23.64 7.79
C ASP A 290 -16.39 24.82 7.76
N HIS A 291 -15.65 24.97 6.66
CA HIS A 291 -15.02 26.22 6.28
C HIS A 291 -15.94 26.94 5.30
N HIS A 292 -17.03 27.48 5.84
CA HIS A 292 -17.71 28.62 5.24
C HIS A 292 -17.36 29.86 6.05
N ARG A 293 -16.48 30.70 5.48
CA ARG A 293 -16.53 32.17 5.55
C ARG A 293 -15.61 32.77 4.51
#